data_AF-A0AAD5TLB1-F1
#
_entry.id   AF-A0AAD5TLB1-F1
#
_cell.length_a   1.000
_cell.length_b   1.000
_cell.length_c   1.000
_cell.angle_alpha   90.00
_cell.angle_beta   90.00
_cell.angle_gamma   90.00
#
_symmetry.space_group_name_H-M   'P 1'
#
loop_
_entity.id
_entity.type
_entity.pdbx_description
1 polymer ?
#
loop_
_entity_poly.entity_id
_entity_poly.type
_entity_poly.pdbx_seq_one_letter_code
_entity_poly.pdbx_strand_id
1 'polypeptide(L)'
;MPKAASSRLRFKNEEEARKLRRERKHAAKAQRRAEKAREFVNSTAERQETPSLSATAGTFFTTHDSSDDGGVPWHRARKPDSAEFVSLWDDVDEDEMVYDSRQAQWARTSAEQAEEDAVFESYDAWASRIAAEMRRKGGRQTDEGVEDRRQKFSKLKDSETKTAASFLQEEAARKQKSLQRDRLAYRTAWSALSNAKGTATLGVKDVPVPVESGQTVARESVFSFFFAGCDFSVEEKRKMLRDSLLLWHPDKFAKRKPLFRADVWDKVTLLVNNVSQALNAIYADL
;
A
#
# COMPACT_ATOMS: atom_id res chain seq x y z
N MET A 1 -58.31 39.18 -1.61
CA MET A 1 -57.35 38.09 -1.36
C MET A 1 -56.30 38.04 -2.49
N PRO A 2 -55.07 38.56 -2.27
CA PRO A 2 -53.90 38.07 -3.01
C PRO A 2 -52.68 37.89 -2.09
N LYS A 3 -52.24 36.65 -1.81
CA LYS A 3 -51.02 36.34 -1.03
C LYS A 3 -50.13 35.25 -1.65
N ALA A 4 -50.25 34.97 -2.95
CA ALA A 4 -49.51 33.85 -3.58
C ALA A 4 -48.26 34.26 -4.38
N ALA A 5 -48.05 35.55 -4.69
CA ALA A 5 -46.96 35.97 -5.58
C ALA A 5 -45.57 36.10 -4.90
N SER A 6 -45.50 36.16 -3.56
CA SER A 6 -44.25 36.50 -2.85
C SER A 6 -43.29 35.31 -2.65
N SER A 7 -43.80 34.07 -2.62
CA SER A 7 -42.97 32.88 -2.34
C SER A 7 -42.07 32.48 -3.52
N ARG A 8 -42.55 32.66 -4.76
CA ARG A 8 -41.84 32.23 -5.98
C ARG A 8 -40.60 33.09 -6.29
N LEU A 9 -40.60 34.35 -5.87
CA LEU A 9 -39.44 35.24 -6.01
C LEU A 9 -38.33 34.93 -5.00
N ARG A 10 -38.67 34.46 -3.78
CA ARG A 10 -37.66 34.10 -2.77
C ARG A 10 -36.84 32.86 -3.15
N PHE A 11 -37.48 31.86 -3.75
CA PHE A 11 -36.80 30.64 -4.20
C PHE A 11 -35.80 30.89 -5.34
N LYS A 12 -36.15 31.76 -6.30
CA LYS A 12 -35.24 32.13 -7.40
C LYS A 12 -33.98 32.84 -6.89
N ASN A 13 -34.14 33.77 -5.93
CA ASN A 13 -33.00 34.45 -5.31
C ASN A 13 -32.08 33.50 -4.53
N GLU A 14 -32.63 32.42 -3.95
CA GLU A 14 -31.83 31.45 -3.20
C GLU A 14 -31.00 30.53 -4.11
N GLU A 15 -31.53 30.13 -5.27
CA GLU A 15 -30.79 29.35 -6.26
C GLU A 15 -29.64 30.14 -6.87
N GLU A 16 -29.86 31.42 -7.19
CA GLU A 16 -28.81 32.32 -7.67
C GLU A 16 -27.72 32.52 -6.63
N ALA A 17 -28.09 32.70 -5.36
CA ALA A 17 -27.11 32.78 -4.27
C ALA A 17 -26.28 31.50 -4.10
N ARG A 18 -26.90 30.32 -4.27
CA ARG A 18 -26.19 29.03 -4.23
C ARG A 18 -25.23 28.87 -5.41
N LYS A 19 -25.63 29.29 -6.62
CA LYS A 19 -24.79 29.28 -7.81
C LYS A 19 -23.58 30.19 -7.63
N LEU A 20 -23.79 31.42 -7.18
CA LEU A 20 -22.72 32.38 -6.92
C LEU A 20 -21.73 31.88 -5.86
N ARG A 21 -22.22 31.19 -4.81
CA ARG A 21 -21.37 30.59 -3.77
C ARG A 21 -20.51 29.44 -4.31
N ARG A 22 -21.03 28.66 -5.27
CA ARG A 22 -20.26 27.59 -5.95
C ARG A 22 -19.19 28.18 -6.86
N GLU A 23 -19.53 29.21 -7.63
CA GLU A 23 -18.58 29.91 -8.52
C GLU A 23 -17.44 30.56 -7.71
N ARG A 24 -17.74 31.23 -6.61
CA ARG A 24 -16.70 31.81 -5.73
C ARG A 24 -15.76 30.75 -5.15
N LYS A 25 -16.30 29.57 -4.77
CA LYS A 25 -15.48 28.45 -4.28
C LYS A 25 -14.58 27.88 -5.38
N HIS A 26 -15.08 27.74 -6.60
CA HIS A 26 -14.28 27.29 -7.74
C HIS A 26 -13.19 28.30 -8.12
N ALA A 27 -13.51 29.59 -8.15
CA ALA A 27 -12.56 30.66 -8.41
C ALA A 27 -11.44 30.70 -7.35
N ALA A 28 -11.78 30.61 -6.06
CA ALA A 28 -10.79 30.58 -4.98
C ALA A 28 -9.87 29.34 -5.07
N LYS A 29 -10.43 28.18 -5.46
CA LYS A 29 -9.63 26.96 -5.67
C LYS A 29 -8.70 27.08 -6.88
N ALA A 30 -9.14 27.74 -7.95
CA ALA A 30 -8.30 28.02 -9.13
C ALA A 30 -7.16 28.99 -8.79
N GLN A 31 -7.43 30.05 -8.04
CA GLN A 31 -6.41 31.01 -7.58
C GLN A 31 -5.34 30.33 -6.72
N ARG A 32 -5.72 29.49 -5.75
CA ARG A 32 -4.75 28.73 -4.93
C ARG A 32 -3.87 27.79 -5.75
N ARG A 33 -4.41 27.19 -6.83
CA ARG A 33 -3.62 26.34 -7.73
C ARG A 33 -2.63 27.15 -8.56
N ALA A 34 -3.04 28.34 -9.03
CA ALA A 34 -2.16 29.23 -9.79
C ALA A 34 -1.04 29.79 -8.91
N GLU A 35 -1.33 30.16 -7.66
CA GLU A 35 -0.34 30.63 -6.68
C GLU A 35 0.70 29.56 -6.38
N LYS A 36 0.25 28.33 -6.07
CA LYS A 36 1.15 27.19 -5.82
C LYS A 36 2.01 26.82 -7.04
N ALA A 37 1.48 26.98 -8.25
CA ALA A 37 2.25 26.79 -9.48
C ALA A 37 3.34 27.87 -9.65
N ARG A 38 3.06 29.12 -9.26
CA ARG A 38 4.05 30.21 -9.29
C ARG A 38 5.16 30.00 -8.26
N GLU A 39 4.84 29.58 -7.04
CA GLU A 39 5.84 29.24 -6.02
C GLU A 39 6.78 28.11 -6.49
N PHE A 40 6.24 27.12 -7.18
CA PHE A 40 7.03 26.02 -7.73
C PHE A 40 8.00 26.49 -8.83
N VAL A 41 7.59 27.41 -9.70
CA VAL A 41 8.46 27.97 -10.74
C VAL A 41 9.56 28.84 -10.12
N ASN A 42 9.23 29.69 -9.16
CA ASN A 42 10.22 30.57 -8.50
C ASN A 42 11.27 29.77 -7.71
N SER A 43 10.85 28.73 -6.97
CA SER A 43 11.78 27.85 -6.23
C SER A 43 12.70 27.02 -7.15
N THR A 44 12.30 26.80 -8.41
CA THR A 44 13.14 26.12 -9.40
C THR A 44 14.16 27.08 -10.03
N ALA A 45 13.81 28.35 -10.20
CA ALA A 45 14.69 29.38 -10.75
C ALA A 45 15.84 29.77 -9.78
N GLU A 46 15.58 29.80 -8.46
CA GLU A 46 16.60 30.12 -7.45
C GLU A 46 17.72 29.09 -7.32
N ARG A 47 17.58 27.89 -7.91
CA ARG A 47 18.59 26.81 -7.83
C ARG A 47 19.64 26.82 -8.94
N GLN A 48 19.57 27.74 -9.92
CA GLN A 48 20.48 27.75 -11.08
C GLN A 48 21.51 28.88 -11.13
N GLU A 49 21.57 29.77 -10.13
CA GLU A 49 22.57 30.84 -10.11
C GLU A 49 23.73 30.53 -9.16
N THR A 50 24.66 29.70 -9.61
CA THR A 50 26.05 29.72 -9.11
C THR A 50 26.99 29.91 -10.29
N PRO A 51 27.77 31.02 -10.36
CA PRO A 51 28.70 31.25 -11.45
C PRO A 51 30.02 30.53 -11.18
N SER A 52 30.44 29.64 -12.09
CA SER A 52 31.79 29.08 -12.12
C SER A 52 32.46 29.41 -13.45
N LEU A 53 33.68 29.95 -13.33
CA LEU A 53 34.47 30.67 -14.30
C LEU A 53 35.26 29.78 -15.28
N SER A 54 35.54 30.40 -16.44
CA SER A 54 36.76 30.31 -17.30
C SER A 54 37.14 29.01 -18.05
N ALA A 55 36.93 29.07 -19.37
CA ALA A 55 37.89 28.95 -20.49
C ALA A 55 39.22 28.18 -20.31
N THR A 56 39.55 27.31 -21.28
CA THR A 56 40.57 27.53 -22.34
C THR A 56 40.71 26.32 -23.28
N ALA A 57 41.18 26.56 -24.50
CA ALA A 57 41.23 25.65 -25.65
C ALA A 57 42.39 24.62 -25.64
N GLY A 58 42.28 23.56 -26.45
CA GLY A 58 43.41 22.68 -26.78
C GLY A 58 43.04 21.49 -27.69
N THR A 59 43.52 21.53 -28.93
CA THR A 59 43.54 20.45 -29.95
C THR A 59 44.62 19.38 -29.66
N PHE A 60 44.43 18.16 -30.22
CA PHE A 60 45.40 17.12 -30.66
C PHE A 60 45.30 15.69 -30.06
N PHE A 61 45.02 14.75 -30.97
CA PHE A 61 45.57 13.40 -31.23
C PHE A 61 46.23 12.51 -30.12
N THR A 62 45.86 11.22 -30.17
CA THR A 62 46.69 9.99 -30.00
C THR A 62 46.55 9.13 -28.73
N THR A 63 46.44 7.84 -29.04
CA THR A 63 46.38 6.54 -28.34
C THR A 63 47.07 6.29 -26.98
N HIS A 64 46.56 5.21 -26.36
CA HIS A 64 47.19 4.17 -25.52
C HIS A 64 46.93 4.23 -23.99
N ASP A 65 46.26 3.17 -23.54
CA ASP A 65 46.62 2.29 -22.42
C ASP A 65 46.52 2.74 -20.95
N SER A 66 46.00 1.78 -20.17
CA SER A 66 46.19 1.55 -18.75
C SER A 66 45.52 2.47 -17.71
N SER A 67 44.58 1.83 -17.00
CA SER A 67 44.40 1.83 -15.54
C SER A 67 43.92 3.10 -14.81
N ASP A 68 43.34 2.84 -13.63
CA ASP A 68 42.83 3.75 -12.59
C ASP A 68 41.47 4.43 -12.88
N ASP A 69 40.35 3.91 -12.36
CA ASP A 69 39.87 3.99 -10.96
C ASP A 69 39.49 5.43 -10.54
N GLY A 70 38.19 5.65 -10.33
CA GLY A 70 37.60 6.98 -10.16
C GLY A 70 36.08 6.93 -10.07
N GLY A 71 35.60 6.29 -9.00
CA GLY A 71 34.18 6.12 -8.70
C GLY A 71 33.42 7.43 -8.52
N VAL A 72 32.21 7.47 -9.10
CA VAL A 72 31.18 8.47 -8.80
C VAL A 72 30.17 7.86 -7.81
N PRO A 73 29.78 8.57 -6.74
CA PRO A 73 29.09 8.00 -5.59
C PRO A 73 27.59 7.90 -5.86
N TRP A 74 27.15 6.70 -6.23
CA TRP A 74 25.74 6.34 -6.10
C TRP A 74 25.47 6.02 -4.64
N HIS A 75 24.58 6.79 -4.02
CA HIS A 75 24.02 6.50 -2.70
C HIS A 75 23.63 5.02 -2.62
N ARG A 76 24.41 4.27 -1.85
CA ARG A 76 24.13 2.92 -1.42
C ARG A 76 22.82 2.98 -0.64
N ALA A 77 21.71 2.64 -1.29
CA ALA A 77 20.56 2.14 -0.57
C ALA A 77 21.05 0.89 0.16
N ARG A 78 21.29 0.99 1.47
CA ARG A 78 21.47 -0.16 2.34
C ARG A 78 20.25 -1.06 2.10
N LYS A 79 20.49 -2.24 1.56
CA LYS A 79 19.56 -3.35 1.73
C LYS A 79 19.40 -3.52 3.24
N PRO A 80 18.19 -3.59 3.79
CA PRO A 80 18.03 -4.09 5.15
C PRO A 80 18.59 -5.51 5.15
N ASP A 81 19.54 -5.76 6.06
CA ASP A 81 20.04 -7.11 6.30
C ASP A 81 18.86 -7.99 6.70
N SER A 82 18.71 -9.11 5.99
CA SER A 82 17.71 -10.14 6.24
C SER A 82 17.98 -10.95 7.53
N ALA A 83 18.58 -10.30 8.53
CA ALA A 83 18.80 -10.79 9.88
C ALA A 83 18.10 -9.92 10.94
N GLU A 84 17.45 -8.82 10.55
CA GLU A 84 16.65 -7.95 11.46
C GLU A 84 15.14 -8.01 11.15
N PHE A 85 14.67 -9.15 10.63
CA PHE A 85 13.25 -9.51 10.65
C PHE A 85 13.09 -10.89 11.28
N VAL A 86 13.80 -11.06 12.40
CA VAL A 86 13.54 -12.11 13.37
C VAL A 86 12.61 -11.48 14.41
N SER A 87 11.38 -11.99 14.43
CA SER A 87 10.49 -12.04 15.58
C SER A 87 10.15 -10.75 16.35
N LEU A 88 9.18 -9.98 15.85
CA LEU A 88 8.44 -9.00 16.66
C LEU A 88 7.41 -9.67 17.64
N TRP A 89 7.55 -10.98 17.87
CA TRP A 89 6.66 -11.79 18.72
C TRP A 89 7.41 -12.85 19.54
N ASP A 90 8.73 -12.71 19.70
CA ASP A 90 9.61 -13.66 20.42
C ASP A 90 10.45 -12.95 21.52
N ASP A 91 10.00 -11.75 21.94
CA ASP A 91 10.53 -10.98 23.08
C ASP A 91 9.46 -10.86 24.19
N VAL A 92 8.78 -11.97 24.48
CA VAL A 92 8.05 -12.15 25.74
C VAL A 92 8.54 -13.47 26.32
N ASP A 93 9.51 -13.34 27.22
CA ASP A 93 10.01 -14.31 28.21
C ASP A 93 11.52 -14.55 28.09
N GLU A 94 12.30 -13.74 28.81
CA GLU A 94 13.48 -14.14 29.62
C GLU A 94 14.28 -12.89 30.03
N ASP A 95 13.92 -12.31 31.18
CA ASP A 95 14.89 -11.59 32.00
C ASP A 95 14.79 -12.12 33.43
N GLU A 96 15.67 -13.07 33.71
CA GLU A 96 15.98 -13.54 35.06
C GLU A 96 16.87 -12.49 35.76
N MET A 97 16.70 -12.38 37.09
CA MET A 97 17.57 -11.66 38.04
C MET A 97 17.48 -10.13 38.15
N VAL A 98 16.45 -9.65 38.86
CA VAL A 98 16.63 -8.81 40.09
C VAL A 98 15.53 -9.16 41.11
N TYR A 99 15.65 -10.35 41.72
CA TYR A 99 14.82 -10.76 42.85
C TYR A 99 15.65 -10.62 44.14
N ASP A 100 15.67 -9.42 44.75
CA ASP A 100 15.95 -9.34 46.20
C ASP A 100 15.51 -8.04 46.90
N SER A 101 15.26 -6.93 46.19
CA SER A 101 14.88 -5.67 46.87
C SER A 101 13.38 -5.41 46.99
N ARG A 102 12.52 -6.15 46.27
CA ARG A 102 11.07 -5.89 46.22
C ARG A 102 10.25 -6.74 47.21
N GLN A 103 10.75 -7.90 47.63
CA GLN A 103 10.09 -8.71 48.68
C GLN A 103 10.33 -8.16 50.10
N ALA A 104 11.41 -7.40 50.32
CA ALA A 104 11.73 -6.83 51.63
C ALA A 104 10.80 -5.67 52.07
N GLN A 105 9.99 -5.09 51.16
CA GLN A 105 9.01 -4.06 51.50
C GLN A 105 7.65 -4.62 51.98
N TRP A 106 7.38 -5.90 51.72
CA TRP A 106 6.14 -6.57 52.14
C TRP A 106 6.29 -7.30 53.48
N ALA A 107 7.52 -7.38 54.00
CA ALA A 107 7.84 -7.99 55.29
C ALA A 107 7.95 -6.95 56.43
N ARG A 108 7.31 -5.78 56.30
CA ARG A 108 7.13 -4.84 57.41
C ARG A 108 5.74 -5.04 58.05
N THR A 109 5.80 -5.66 59.23
CA THR A 109 4.87 -5.56 60.37
C THR A 109 3.40 -5.95 60.14
N SER A 110 3.13 -7.26 60.06
CA SER A 110 1.81 -7.88 60.32
C SER A 110 1.15 -7.51 61.66
N ALA A 111 1.83 -6.80 62.56
CA ALA A 111 1.27 -6.38 63.84
C ALA A 111 0.53 -5.04 63.77
N GLU A 112 0.86 -4.16 62.81
CA GLU A 112 0.27 -2.81 62.73
C GLU A 112 -0.99 -2.79 61.83
N GLN A 113 -1.04 -3.68 60.83
CA GLN A 113 -2.17 -3.81 59.92
C GLN A 113 -3.39 -4.53 60.55
N ALA A 114 -3.18 -5.24 61.66
CA ALA A 114 -4.24 -5.92 62.40
C ALA A 114 -5.14 -4.97 63.22
N GLU A 115 -4.67 -3.74 63.53
CA GLU A 115 -5.50 -2.74 64.24
C GLU A 115 -6.37 -1.89 63.30
N GLU A 116 -6.01 -1.76 62.00
CA GLU A 116 -6.83 -1.01 61.02
C GLU A 116 -7.97 -1.85 60.41
N ASP A 117 -7.88 -3.18 60.41
CA ASP A 117 -8.91 -4.08 59.85
C ASP A 117 -10.13 -4.30 60.79
N ALA A 118 -10.20 -3.61 61.93
CA ALA A 118 -11.33 -3.71 62.87
C ALA A 118 -12.65 -3.07 62.36
N VAL A 119 -12.67 -2.52 61.14
CA VAL A 119 -13.88 -2.03 60.47
C VAL A 119 -14.07 -2.75 59.14
N PHE A 120 -14.06 -4.08 59.17
CA PHE A 120 -14.40 -4.88 57.99
C PHE A 120 -15.90 -4.76 57.71
N GLU A 121 -16.26 -3.81 56.83
CA GLU A 121 -17.61 -3.70 56.27
C GLU A 121 -17.98 -5.06 55.65
N SER A 122 -19.06 -5.69 56.12
CA SER A 122 -19.50 -6.98 55.55
C SER A 122 -19.74 -6.83 54.04
N TYR A 123 -19.48 -7.88 53.28
CA TYR A 123 -19.64 -7.86 51.83
C TYR A 123 -21.02 -7.35 51.39
N ASP A 124 -22.07 -7.70 52.12
CA ASP A 124 -23.44 -7.25 51.84
C ASP A 124 -23.64 -5.76 52.13
N ALA A 125 -22.97 -5.21 53.15
CA ALA A 125 -22.99 -3.78 53.46
C ALA A 125 -22.22 -2.97 52.40
N TRP A 126 -21.05 -3.46 51.97
CA TRP A 126 -20.29 -2.89 50.87
C TRP A 126 -21.08 -2.93 49.56
N ALA A 127 -21.66 -4.09 49.21
CA ALA A 127 -22.47 -4.26 48.01
C ALA A 127 -23.70 -3.35 48.02
N SER A 128 -24.38 -3.22 49.16
CA SER A 128 -25.52 -2.33 49.34
C SER A 128 -25.13 -0.86 49.21
N ARG A 129 -23.97 -0.46 49.75
CA ARG A 129 -23.45 0.90 49.63
C ARG A 129 -23.09 1.25 48.18
N ILE A 130 -22.41 0.35 47.48
CA ILE A 130 -22.08 0.52 46.06
C ILE A 130 -23.35 0.57 45.20
N ALA A 131 -24.34 -0.29 45.44
CA ALA A 131 -25.61 -0.27 44.74
C ALA A 131 -26.39 1.04 44.99
N ALA A 132 -26.41 1.53 46.23
CA ALA A 132 -27.02 2.80 46.59
C ALA A 132 -26.30 3.99 45.94
N GLU A 133 -24.97 3.98 45.91
CA GLU A 133 -24.16 5.02 45.26
C GLU A 133 -24.39 5.03 43.74
N MET A 134 -24.43 3.85 43.11
CA MET A 134 -24.73 3.70 41.68
C MET A 134 -26.14 4.17 41.33
N ARG A 135 -27.14 3.89 42.17
CA ARG A 135 -28.51 4.44 41.98
C ARG A 135 -28.55 5.95 42.15
N ARG A 136 -27.79 6.51 43.09
CA ARG A 136 -27.68 7.96 43.31
C ARG A 136 -26.96 8.68 42.15
N LYS A 137 -25.99 8.01 41.52
CA LYS A 137 -25.22 8.51 40.38
C LYS A 137 -25.96 8.32 39.05
N GLY A 138 -26.72 7.23 38.91
CA GLY A 138 -27.56 6.91 37.74
C GLY A 138 -28.87 7.70 37.70
N GLY A 139 -29.45 8.07 38.84
CA GLY A 139 -30.69 8.85 38.92
C GLY A 139 -30.59 10.31 38.45
N ARG A 140 -29.39 10.79 38.10
CA ARG A 140 -29.16 12.12 37.51
C ARG A 140 -28.85 12.11 36.02
N GLN A 141 -28.79 10.95 35.36
CA GLN A 141 -28.77 10.90 33.90
C GLN A 141 -30.19 10.87 33.40
N THR A 142 -30.72 12.06 33.09
CA THR A 142 -31.91 12.23 32.28
C THR A 142 -31.76 11.46 30.95
N ASP A 143 -32.87 10.89 30.49
CA ASP A 143 -33.01 10.10 29.25
C ASP A 143 -32.33 10.73 28.01
N GLU A 144 -32.15 12.05 27.99
CA GLU A 144 -31.50 12.78 26.89
C GLU A 144 -30.01 12.45 26.70
N GLY A 145 -29.29 11.99 27.74
CA GLY A 145 -27.85 11.73 27.67
C GLY A 145 -27.47 10.37 27.09
N VAL A 146 -28.39 9.40 27.15
CA VAL A 146 -28.16 8.02 26.66
C VAL A 146 -28.39 7.93 25.17
N GLU A 147 -29.44 8.59 24.66
CA GLU A 147 -29.73 8.69 23.21
C GLU A 147 -28.60 9.41 22.46
N ASP A 148 -28.07 10.51 23.01
CA ASP A 148 -27.01 11.31 22.38
C ASP A 148 -25.65 10.57 22.38
N ARG A 149 -25.32 9.80 23.43
CA ARG A 149 -24.14 8.90 23.41
C ARG A 149 -24.30 7.77 22.40
N ARG A 150 -25.48 7.15 22.32
CA ARG A 150 -25.74 6.04 21.39
C ARG A 150 -25.69 6.52 19.94
N GLN A 151 -26.19 7.71 19.65
CA GLN A 151 -26.06 8.35 18.33
C GLN A 151 -24.63 8.76 18.00
N LYS A 152 -23.85 9.25 18.97
CA LYS A 152 -22.42 9.58 18.77
C LYS A 152 -21.56 8.34 18.50
N PHE A 153 -21.77 7.25 19.25
CA PHE A 153 -21.09 5.98 19.01
C PHE A 153 -21.50 5.32 17.67
N SER A 154 -22.76 5.43 17.27
CA SER A 154 -23.23 4.99 15.94
C SER A 154 -22.57 5.80 14.81
N LYS A 155 -22.52 7.14 14.93
CA LYS A 155 -21.89 8.00 13.92
C LYS A 155 -20.37 7.79 13.81
N LEU A 156 -19.69 7.50 14.92
CA LEU A 156 -18.27 7.16 14.94
C LEU A 156 -18.01 5.82 14.24
N LYS A 157 -18.76 4.76 14.57
CA LYS A 157 -18.67 3.46 13.86
C LYS A 157 -19.00 3.57 12.37
N ASP A 158 -20.00 4.35 12.01
CA ASP A 158 -20.36 4.57 10.60
C ASP A 158 -19.29 5.37 9.84
N SER A 159 -18.58 6.27 10.52
CA SER A 159 -17.47 7.02 9.93
C SER A 159 -16.22 6.15 9.75
N GLU A 160 -15.87 5.32 10.74
CA GLU A 160 -14.72 4.41 10.68
C GLU A 160 -14.91 3.32 9.61
N THR A 161 -16.10 2.74 9.53
CA THR A 161 -16.44 1.74 8.50
C THR A 161 -16.45 2.33 7.10
N LYS A 162 -16.94 3.56 6.91
CA LYS A 162 -16.86 4.26 5.62
C LYS A 162 -15.41 4.59 5.23
N THR A 163 -14.57 4.98 6.19
CA THR A 163 -13.15 5.22 5.90
C THR A 163 -12.42 3.92 5.56
N ALA A 164 -12.67 2.83 6.28
CA ALA A 164 -12.06 1.53 5.99
C ALA A 164 -12.50 0.98 4.63
N ALA A 165 -13.80 1.05 4.31
CA ALA A 165 -14.31 0.64 3.01
C ALA A 165 -13.72 1.49 1.86
N SER A 166 -13.61 2.82 2.06
CA SER A 166 -13.00 3.69 1.06
C SER A 166 -11.50 3.42 0.86
N PHE A 167 -10.78 3.08 1.94
CA PHE A 167 -9.38 2.73 1.88
C PHE A 167 -9.16 1.41 1.14
N LEU A 168 -9.95 0.38 1.46
CA LEU A 168 -9.91 -0.91 0.77
C LEU A 168 -10.26 -0.77 -0.72
N GLN A 169 -11.22 0.09 -1.06
CA GLN A 169 -11.58 0.37 -2.45
C GLN A 169 -10.46 1.11 -3.19
N GLU A 170 -9.82 2.08 -2.56
CA GLU A 170 -8.67 2.77 -3.15
C GLU A 170 -7.48 1.83 -3.34
N GLU A 171 -7.21 0.95 -2.36
CA GLU A 171 -6.13 -0.04 -2.44
C GLU A 171 -6.40 -1.05 -3.56
N ALA A 172 -7.64 -1.56 -3.68
CA ALA A 172 -8.05 -2.44 -4.77
C ALA A 172 -7.90 -1.76 -6.14
N ALA A 173 -8.30 -0.49 -6.25
CA ALA A 173 -8.14 0.29 -7.48
C ALA A 173 -6.66 0.53 -7.82
N ARG A 174 -5.79 0.73 -6.82
CA ARG A 174 -4.34 0.85 -7.02
C ARG A 174 -3.74 -0.48 -7.50
N LYS A 175 -4.10 -1.61 -6.87
CA LYS A 175 -3.67 -2.95 -7.30
C LYS A 175 -4.12 -3.26 -8.73
N GLN A 176 -5.36 -2.92 -9.08
CA GLN A 176 -5.85 -3.12 -10.44
C GLN A 176 -5.08 -2.29 -11.48
N LYS A 177 -4.74 -1.03 -11.15
CA LYS A 177 -3.90 -0.18 -12.01
C LYS A 177 -2.48 -0.73 -12.16
N SER A 178 -1.89 -1.23 -11.06
CA SER A 178 -0.58 -1.91 -11.07
C SER A 178 -0.60 -3.11 -12.02
N LEU A 179 -1.57 -4.00 -11.86
CA LEU A 179 -1.75 -5.17 -12.71
C LEU A 179 -1.98 -4.82 -14.18
N GLN A 180 -2.76 -3.78 -14.48
CA GLN A 180 -2.95 -3.34 -15.87
C GLN A 180 -1.64 -2.86 -16.50
N ARG A 181 -0.82 -2.11 -15.75
CA ARG A 181 0.50 -1.66 -16.21
C ARG A 181 1.42 -2.85 -16.48
N ASP A 182 1.43 -3.83 -15.58
CA ASP A 182 2.27 -5.02 -15.70
C ASP A 182 1.80 -5.92 -16.86
N ARG A 183 0.49 -6.04 -17.10
CA ARG A 183 -0.08 -6.71 -18.28
C ARG A 183 0.30 -6.02 -19.59
N LEU A 184 0.32 -4.68 -19.63
CA LEU A 184 0.76 -3.94 -20.80
C LEU A 184 2.26 -4.18 -21.04
N ALA A 185 3.08 -4.09 -20.00
CA ALA A 185 4.52 -4.38 -20.08
C ALA A 185 4.79 -5.80 -20.59
N TYR A 186 4.05 -6.79 -20.08
CA TYR A 186 4.09 -8.18 -20.56
C TYR A 186 3.81 -8.29 -22.05
N ARG A 187 2.75 -7.63 -22.56
CA ARG A 187 2.42 -7.64 -24.00
C ARG A 187 3.50 -6.98 -24.83
N THR A 188 4.03 -5.83 -24.40
CA THR A 188 5.09 -5.13 -25.12
C THR A 188 6.39 -5.93 -25.17
N ALA A 189 6.78 -6.56 -24.06
CA ALA A 189 7.96 -7.40 -23.98
C ALA A 189 7.80 -8.67 -24.82
N TRP A 190 6.59 -9.23 -24.89
CA TRP A 190 6.32 -10.34 -25.82
C TRP A 190 6.45 -9.94 -27.29
N SER A 191 5.91 -8.79 -27.68
CA SER A 191 6.09 -8.26 -29.03
C SER A 191 7.56 -8.00 -29.35
N ALA A 192 8.32 -7.45 -28.40
CA ALA A 192 9.76 -7.24 -28.55
C ALA A 192 10.51 -8.57 -28.73
N LEU A 193 10.23 -9.58 -27.89
CA LEU A 193 10.85 -10.90 -27.98
C LEU A 193 10.46 -11.64 -29.26
N SER A 194 9.25 -11.43 -29.80
CA SER A 194 8.84 -11.99 -31.09
C SER A 194 9.49 -11.31 -32.30
N ASN A 195 9.80 -10.02 -32.20
CA ASN A 195 10.44 -9.24 -33.26
C ASN A 195 11.97 -9.22 -33.15
N ALA A 196 12.53 -9.77 -32.07
CA ALA A 196 13.96 -9.88 -31.86
C ALA A 196 14.60 -10.70 -33.00
N LYS A 197 15.55 -10.09 -33.69
CA LYS A 197 16.37 -10.74 -34.72
C LYS A 197 17.68 -11.22 -34.10
N GLY A 198 18.31 -12.20 -34.76
CA GLY A 198 19.46 -12.99 -34.27
C GLY A 198 20.72 -12.25 -33.80
N THR A 199 20.71 -10.91 -33.74
CA THR A 199 21.80 -10.07 -33.23
C THR A 199 21.58 -9.59 -31.80
N ALA A 200 20.36 -9.71 -31.25
CA ALA A 200 20.07 -9.31 -29.88
C ALA A 200 20.44 -10.43 -28.89
N THR A 201 21.29 -10.12 -27.92
CA THR A 201 21.61 -11.02 -26.79
C THR A 201 20.68 -10.72 -25.62
N LEU A 202 19.67 -11.57 -25.45
CA LEU A 202 18.66 -11.42 -24.42
C LEU A 202 19.09 -12.09 -23.11
N GLY A 203 18.72 -11.46 -21.99
CA GLY A 203 18.88 -11.97 -20.64
C GLY A 203 17.59 -12.59 -20.08
N VAL A 204 17.67 -13.13 -18.84
CA VAL A 204 16.49 -13.69 -18.13
C VAL A 204 15.40 -12.63 -17.95
N LYS A 205 15.79 -11.38 -17.69
CA LYS A 205 14.87 -10.26 -17.40
C LYS A 205 14.05 -9.84 -18.63
N ASP A 206 14.51 -10.18 -19.82
CA ASP A 206 13.84 -9.84 -21.08
C ASP A 206 12.73 -10.85 -21.41
N VAL A 207 12.66 -11.96 -20.67
CA VAL A 207 11.57 -12.93 -20.80
C VAL A 207 10.32 -12.35 -20.11
N PRO A 208 9.23 -12.11 -20.84
CA PRO A 208 8.02 -11.53 -20.26
C PRO A 208 7.32 -12.56 -19.40
N VAL A 209 7.39 -12.50 -18.07
CA VAL A 209 6.75 -13.48 -17.17
C VAL A 209 5.34 -13.02 -16.80
N PRO A 210 4.31 -13.90 -16.80
CA PRO A 210 2.94 -13.53 -16.47
C PRO A 210 2.71 -13.48 -14.95
N VAL A 211 3.47 -12.63 -14.25
CA VAL A 211 3.34 -12.40 -12.80
C VAL A 211 3.46 -10.91 -12.51
N GLU A 212 2.90 -10.47 -11.38
CA GLU A 212 3.12 -9.10 -10.90
C GLU A 212 4.60 -8.90 -10.54
N SER A 213 5.11 -7.69 -10.75
CA SER A 213 6.50 -7.33 -10.49
C SER A 213 6.90 -7.68 -9.05
N GLY A 214 7.89 -8.58 -8.91
CA GLY A 214 8.40 -9.02 -7.60
C GLY A 214 7.73 -10.27 -7.03
N GLN A 215 6.72 -10.83 -7.69
CA GLN A 215 6.13 -12.10 -7.29
C GLN A 215 6.84 -13.30 -7.91
N THR A 216 6.78 -14.44 -7.21
CA THR A 216 7.26 -15.73 -7.71
C THR A 216 6.27 -16.32 -8.71
N VAL A 217 6.77 -17.13 -9.64
CA VAL A 217 5.93 -17.90 -10.58
C VAL A 217 5.26 -19.04 -9.81
N ALA A 218 4.11 -18.72 -9.22
CA ALA A 218 3.20 -19.65 -8.57
C ALA A 218 1.87 -19.70 -9.32
N ARG A 219 1.11 -20.76 -9.10
CA ARG A 219 -0.19 -21.00 -9.73
C ARG A 219 -1.14 -19.83 -9.49
N GLU A 220 -1.25 -19.38 -8.25
CA GLU A 220 -2.15 -18.32 -7.81
C GLU A 220 -1.76 -16.98 -8.45
N SER A 221 -0.47 -16.65 -8.45
CA SER A 221 0.06 -15.43 -9.07
C SER A 221 -0.22 -15.38 -10.57
N VAL A 222 0.00 -16.49 -11.30
CA VAL A 222 -0.29 -16.57 -12.74
C VAL A 222 -1.79 -16.47 -13.01
N PHE A 223 -2.63 -17.12 -12.19
CA PHE A 223 -4.08 -17.02 -12.31
C PHE A 223 -4.57 -15.58 -12.08
N SER A 224 -4.15 -14.95 -10.99
CA SER A 224 -4.47 -13.56 -10.68
C SER A 224 -3.96 -12.61 -11.78
N PHE A 225 -2.77 -12.86 -12.32
CA PHE A 225 -2.23 -12.06 -13.41
C PHE A 225 -3.12 -12.08 -14.64
N PHE A 226 -3.67 -13.22 -15.06
CA PHE A 226 -4.53 -13.29 -16.24
C PHE A 226 -5.98 -12.87 -15.99
N PHE A 227 -6.53 -13.18 -14.81
CA PHE A 227 -7.98 -13.13 -14.59
C PHE A 227 -8.45 -12.13 -13.54
N ALA A 228 -7.57 -11.57 -12.71
CA ALA A 228 -7.99 -10.59 -11.71
C ALA A 228 -8.62 -9.36 -12.39
N GLY A 229 -9.82 -8.99 -11.94
CA GLY A 229 -10.58 -7.84 -12.46
C GLY A 229 -11.11 -8.01 -13.90
N CYS A 230 -11.22 -9.24 -14.38
CA CYS A 230 -11.83 -9.55 -15.68
C CYS A 230 -12.97 -10.57 -15.51
N ASP A 231 -14.15 -10.21 -15.99
CA ASP A 231 -15.36 -11.05 -15.91
C ASP A 231 -15.46 -11.95 -17.16
N PHE A 232 -14.48 -12.84 -17.34
CA PHE A 232 -14.48 -13.80 -18.45
C PHE A 232 -15.30 -15.05 -18.14
N SER A 233 -15.98 -15.58 -19.17
CA SER A 233 -16.62 -16.90 -19.09
C SER A 233 -15.59 -18.02 -18.88
N VAL A 234 -16.05 -19.20 -18.45
CA VAL A 234 -15.17 -20.37 -18.28
C VAL A 234 -14.53 -20.77 -19.62
N GLU A 235 -15.29 -20.72 -20.71
CA GLU A 235 -14.82 -21.02 -22.06
C GLU A 235 -13.76 -20.02 -22.52
N GLU A 236 -13.95 -18.73 -22.25
CA GLU A 236 -12.99 -17.68 -22.56
C GLU A 236 -11.69 -17.87 -21.78
N LYS A 237 -11.77 -18.17 -20.47
CA LYS A 237 -10.61 -18.49 -19.64
C LYS A 237 -9.85 -19.70 -20.19
N ARG A 238 -10.57 -20.78 -20.52
CA ARG A 238 -9.97 -21.98 -21.14
C ARG A 238 -9.32 -21.68 -22.49
N LYS A 239 -9.91 -20.80 -23.32
CA LYS A 239 -9.31 -20.38 -24.59
C LYS A 239 -8.01 -19.61 -24.36
N MET A 240 -8.02 -18.61 -23.48
CA MET A 240 -6.82 -17.83 -23.15
C MET A 240 -5.68 -18.67 -22.58
N LEU A 241 -6.01 -19.66 -21.75
CA LEU A 241 -5.00 -20.58 -21.21
C LEU A 241 -4.40 -21.49 -22.27
N ARG A 242 -5.21 -22.02 -23.19
CA ARG A 242 -4.70 -22.80 -24.33
C ARG A 242 -3.74 -21.98 -25.20
N ASP A 243 -4.13 -20.76 -25.54
CA ASP A 243 -3.27 -19.86 -26.32
C ASP A 243 -1.97 -19.54 -25.58
N SER A 244 -2.05 -19.35 -24.26
CA SER A 244 -0.88 -19.12 -23.40
C SER A 244 0.01 -20.36 -23.28
N LEU A 245 -0.55 -21.56 -23.16
CA LEU A 245 0.19 -22.83 -23.12
C LEU A 245 0.95 -23.08 -24.42
N LEU A 246 0.32 -22.78 -25.57
CA LEU A 246 0.98 -22.88 -26.87
C LEU A 246 2.14 -21.89 -27.02
N LEU A 247 2.04 -20.72 -26.38
CA LEU A 247 3.08 -19.70 -26.38
C LEU A 247 4.25 -20.08 -25.45
N TRP A 248 3.93 -20.61 -24.27
CA TRP A 248 4.88 -21.04 -23.24
C TRP A 248 5.38 -22.47 -23.40
N HIS A 249 5.16 -23.09 -24.57
CA HIS A 249 5.63 -24.43 -24.82
C HIS A 249 7.17 -24.47 -24.94
N PRO A 250 7.87 -25.38 -24.24
CA PRO A 250 9.33 -25.43 -24.23
C PRO A 250 9.92 -25.59 -25.64
N ASP A 251 9.29 -26.38 -26.51
CA ASP A 251 9.73 -26.55 -27.91
C ASP A 251 9.69 -25.23 -28.73
N LYS A 252 8.69 -24.37 -28.48
CA LYS A 252 8.63 -23.07 -29.16
C LYS A 252 9.73 -22.13 -28.68
N PHE A 253 10.09 -22.21 -27.40
CA PHE A 253 11.20 -21.46 -26.83
C PHE A 253 12.56 -22.01 -27.28
N ALA A 254 12.71 -23.33 -27.47
CA ALA A 254 13.95 -23.94 -27.94
C ALA A 254 14.41 -23.37 -29.29
N LYS A 255 13.47 -23.04 -30.19
CA LYS A 255 13.76 -22.36 -31.47
C LYS A 255 14.36 -20.96 -31.30
N ARG A 256 14.16 -20.34 -30.13
CA ARG A 256 14.66 -19.01 -29.76
C ARG A 256 15.98 -19.07 -28.99
N LYS A 257 16.52 -20.26 -28.72
CA LYS A 257 17.81 -20.45 -28.03
C LYS A 257 18.94 -19.55 -28.56
N PRO A 258 19.11 -19.33 -29.89
CA PRO A 258 20.17 -18.45 -30.39
C PRO A 258 20.06 -16.99 -29.96
N LEU A 259 18.88 -16.53 -29.52
CA LEU A 259 18.66 -15.16 -29.03
C LEU A 259 19.13 -14.96 -27.58
N PHE A 260 19.38 -16.04 -26.85
CA PHE A 260 19.77 -15.97 -25.44
C PHE A 260 21.25 -16.30 -25.28
N ARG A 261 21.87 -15.69 -24.27
CA ARG A 261 23.23 -16.07 -23.86
C ARG A 261 23.24 -17.49 -23.29
N ALA A 262 24.32 -18.24 -23.52
CA ALA A 262 24.44 -19.63 -23.09
C ALA A 262 24.37 -19.79 -21.55
N ASP A 263 24.93 -18.85 -20.80
CA ASP A 263 24.92 -18.79 -19.33
C ASP A 263 23.53 -18.53 -18.73
N VAL A 264 22.61 -18.04 -19.55
CA VAL A 264 21.26 -17.63 -19.17
C VAL A 264 20.21 -18.66 -19.60
N TRP A 265 20.50 -19.44 -20.64
CA TRP A 265 19.54 -20.34 -21.28
C TRP A 265 18.92 -21.37 -20.32
N ASP A 266 19.71 -21.95 -19.40
CA ASP A 266 19.21 -22.93 -18.45
C ASP A 266 18.18 -22.32 -17.48
N LYS A 267 18.42 -21.08 -17.04
CA LYS A 267 17.49 -20.33 -16.20
C LYS A 267 16.20 -19.99 -16.94
N VAL A 268 16.31 -19.62 -18.22
CA VAL A 268 15.14 -19.36 -19.08
C VAL A 268 14.33 -20.64 -19.29
N THR A 269 14.99 -21.77 -19.52
CA THR A 269 14.32 -23.07 -19.73
C THR A 269 13.56 -23.48 -18.47
N LEU A 270 14.18 -23.36 -17.30
CA LEU A 270 13.53 -23.63 -16.01
C LEU A 270 12.34 -22.70 -15.77
N LEU A 271 12.48 -21.41 -16.08
CA LEU A 271 11.40 -20.43 -15.98
C LEU A 271 10.21 -20.79 -16.90
N VAL A 272 10.48 -21.11 -18.16
CA VAL A 272 9.46 -21.51 -19.15
C VAL A 272 8.74 -22.77 -18.68
N ASN A 273 9.47 -23.76 -18.16
CA ASN A 273 8.88 -24.98 -17.60
C ASN A 273 7.99 -24.68 -16.40
N ASN A 274 8.42 -23.83 -15.47
CA ASN A 274 7.63 -23.43 -14.30
C ASN A 274 6.32 -22.73 -14.72
N VAL A 275 6.40 -21.79 -15.68
CA VAL A 275 5.21 -21.11 -16.20
C VAL A 275 4.28 -22.09 -16.91
N SER A 276 4.82 -22.99 -17.74
CA SER A 276 4.02 -24.01 -18.45
C SER A 276 3.31 -24.96 -17.48
N GLN A 277 3.99 -25.41 -16.42
CA GLN A 277 3.40 -26.25 -15.37
C GLN A 277 2.30 -25.51 -14.61
N ALA A 278 2.53 -24.25 -14.21
CA ALA A 278 1.52 -23.43 -13.55
C ALA A 278 0.28 -23.25 -14.44
N LEU A 279 0.46 -22.98 -15.74
CA LEU A 279 -0.64 -22.86 -16.69
C LEU A 279 -1.41 -24.17 -16.87
N ASN A 280 -0.72 -25.32 -16.93
CA ASN A 280 -1.37 -26.62 -17.02
C ASN A 280 -2.18 -26.96 -15.77
N ALA A 281 -1.65 -26.65 -14.58
CA ALA A 281 -2.38 -26.84 -13.32
C ALA A 281 -3.64 -25.98 -13.26
N ILE A 282 -3.59 -24.74 -13.74
CA ILE A 282 -4.77 -23.88 -13.84
C ILE A 282 -5.77 -24.42 -14.87
N TYR A 283 -5.29 -24.91 -16.02
CA TYR A 283 -6.14 -25.42 -17.08
C TYR A 283 -6.87 -26.71 -16.70
N ALA A 284 -6.24 -27.58 -15.90
CA ALA A 284 -6.85 -28.81 -15.41
C ALA A 284 -8.03 -28.57 -14.46
N ASP A 285 -8.00 -27.46 -13.71
CA ASP A 285 -8.97 -27.15 -12.66
C ASP A 285 -10.15 -26.29 -13.16
N LEU A 286 -10.09 -25.76 -14.40
CA LEU A 286 -11.15 -24.99 -15.05
C LEU A 286 -12.04 -25.88 -15.90
#